data_AF-G2PGZ4-F1
#
_entry.id   AF-G2PGZ4-F1
#
_cell.length_a   1.000
_cell.length_b   1.000
_cell.length_c   1.000
_cell.angle_alpha   90.00
_cell.angle_beta   90.00
_cell.angle_gamma   90.00
#
_symmetry.space_group_name_H-M   'P 1'
#
loop_
_entity.id
_entity.type
_entity.pdbx_description
1 polymer ?
#
loop_
_entity_poly.entity_id
_entity_poly.type
_entity_poly.pdbx_seq_one_letter_code
_entity_poly.pdbx_strand_id
1 'polypeptide(L)' 'MRGMAQHDFPLDLVEAQTAWYRTYWQLAETGPTASTTRDRRRLQELSRQIAGHPYWCGPSGTPAARMELKELARREVG' A
#
# COMPACT_ATOMS: atom_id res chain seq x y z
N MET A 1 24.70 10.24 0.78
CA MET A 1 24.42 9.07 -0.09
C MET A 1 23.26 8.30 0.53
N ARG A 2 22.03 8.45 0.01
CA ARG A 2 20.85 7.73 0.52
C ARG A 2 20.83 6.36 -0.15
N GLY A 3 21.03 5.29 0.62
CA GLY A 3 20.81 3.92 0.17
C GLY A 3 19.32 3.75 -0.14
N MET A 4 18.96 3.98 -1.39
CA MET A 4 17.65 3.63 -1.92
C MET A 4 17.80 2.15 -2.29
N ALA A 5 17.22 1.27 -1.49
CA ALA A 5 17.00 -0.10 -1.92
C ALA A 5 16.23 0.00 -3.25
N GLN A 6 16.94 -0.19 -4.36
CA GLN A 6 16.37 -0.28 -5.70
C GLN A 6 15.70 -1.64 -5.80
N HIS A 7 14.66 -1.84 -5.00
CA HIS A 7 13.64 -2.80 -5.38
C HIS A 7 12.81 -2.07 -6.42
N ASP A 8 12.94 -2.49 -7.68
CA ASP A 8 12.06 -2.10 -8.78
C ASP A 8 10.66 -2.65 -8.47
N PHE A 9 10.00 -2.05 -7.48
CA PHE A 9 8.61 -2.32 -7.20
C PHE A 9 7.81 -1.88 -8.41
N PRO A 10 6.91 -2.73 -8.90
CA PRO A 10 5.98 -2.35 -9.95
C PRO A 10 5.25 -1.06 -9.55
N LEU A 11 5.14 -0.12 -10.48
CA LEU A 11 4.51 1.18 -10.20
C LEU A 11 3.08 1.00 -9.68
N ASP A 12 2.33 0.04 -10.22
CA ASP A 12 0.97 -0.29 -9.81
C ASP A 12 0.91 -0.81 -8.36
N LEU A 13 1.96 -1.50 -7.90
CA LEU A 13 2.07 -1.97 -6.52
C LEU A 13 2.33 -0.80 -5.55
N VAL A 14 3.18 0.14 -5.94
CA VAL A 14 3.44 1.38 -5.18
C VAL A 14 2.19 2.24 -5.15
N GLU A 15 1.52 2.43 -6.29
CA GLU A 15 0.25 3.17 -6.39
C GLU A 15 -0.85 2.55 -5.54
N ALA A 16 -0.98 1.22 -5.54
CA ALA A 16 -1.95 0.51 -4.71
C ALA A 16 -1.68 0.71 -3.21
N GLN A 17 -0.42 0.63 -2.78
CA GLN A 17 -0.03 0.86 -1.38
C GLN A 17 -0.22 2.32 -0.95
N THR A 18 0.10 3.28 -1.83
CA THR A 18 -0.14 4.71 -1.60
C THR A 18 -1.63 5.03 -1.51
N ALA A 19 -2.45 4.47 -2.41
CA ALA A 19 -3.91 4.59 -2.35
C ALA A 19 -4.47 3.97 -1.05
N TRP A 20 -3.90 2.86 -0.59
CA TRP A 20 -4.28 2.23 0.68
C TRP A 20 -4.04 3.17 1.86
N TYR A 21 -2.86 3.81 1.93
CA TYR A 21 -2.56 4.79 2.96
C TYR A 21 -3.47 6.01 2.89
N ARG A 22 -3.74 6.56 1.70
CA ARG A 22 -4.67 7.69 1.53
C ARG A 22 -6.08 7.35 2.02
N THR A 23 -6.62 6.20 1.62
CA THR A 23 -7.93 5.74 2.09
C THR A 23 -7.94 5.49 3.60
N TYR A 24 -6.85 4.97 4.16
CA TYR A 24 -6.71 4.80 5.61
C TYR A 24 -6.73 6.14 6.35
N TRP A 25 -6.01 7.15 5.87
CA TRP A 25 -6.02 8.50 6.45
C TRP A 25 -7.40 9.15 6.35
N GLN A 26 -8.06 9.05 5.19
CA GLN A 26 -9.43 9.51 5.03
C GLN A 26 -10.37 8.83 6.04
N LEU A 27 -10.26 7.52 6.25
CA LEU A 27 -11.03 6.79 7.26
C LEU A 27 -10.71 7.25 8.69
N ALA A 28 -9.43 7.52 8.99
CA ALA A 28 -8.99 7.99 10.29
C ALA A 28 -9.52 9.41 10.60
N GLU A 29 -9.57 10.29 9.59
CA GLU A 29 -10.05 11.67 9.71
C GLU A 29 -11.59 11.77 9.72
N THR A 30 -12.28 10.94 8.94
CA THR A 30 -13.73 11.04 8.72
C THR A 30 -14.56 10.44 9.87
N GLY A 31 -13.94 9.63 10.74
CA GLY A 31 -14.60 9.02 11.89
C GLY A 31 -15.68 7.97 11.52
N PRO A 32 -16.23 7.24 12.51
CA PRO A 32 -17.12 6.10 12.25
C PRO A 32 -18.50 6.45 11.67
N THR A 33 -18.90 7.72 11.67
CA THR A 33 -20.28 8.17 11.39
C THR A 33 -20.57 8.56 9.95
N ALA A 34 -19.55 8.83 9.11
CA ALA A 34 -19.75 9.23 7.72
C ALA A 34 -19.26 8.13 6.75
N SER A 35 -20.20 7.45 6.09
CA SER A 35 -20.05 6.61 4.88
C SER A 35 -18.81 5.70 4.77
N THR A 36 -18.34 5.14 5.88
CA THR A 36 -17.15 4.27 5.95
C THR A 36 -17.24 2.99 5.13
N THR A 37 -18.44 2.59 4.68
CA THR A 37 -18.65 1.32 3.97
C THR A 37 -18.00 1.32 2.58
N ARG A 38 -17.91 2.48 1.90
CA ARG A 38 -17.23 2.55 0.60
C ARG A 38 -15.71 2.49 0.77
N ASP A 39 -15.18 3.23 1.75
CA ASP A 39 -13.74 3.33 1.98
C ASP A 39 -13.18 2.05 2.60
N ARG A 40 -13.91 1.38 3.51
CA ARG A 40 -13.55 0.03 3.98
C ARG A 40 -13.56 -1.01 2.86
N ARG A 41 -14.52 -0.93 1.93
CA ARG A 41 -14.54 -1.81 0.75
C ARG A 41 -13.34 -1.54 -0.16
N ARG A 42 -13.02 -0.27 -0.39
CA ARG A 42 -11.85 0.14 -1.17
C ARG A 42 -10.55 -0.35 -0.53
N LEU A 43 -10.42 -0.24 0.79
CA LEU A 43 -9.24 -0.68 1.54
C LEU A 43 -9.06 -2.21 1.48
N GLN A 44 -10.15 -2.98 1.53
CA GLN A 44 -10.12 -4.44 1.34
C GLN A 44 -9.71 -4.83 -0.09
N GLU A 45 -10.26 -4.17 -1.12
CA GLU A 45 -9.88 -4.48 -2.51
C GLU A 45 -8.41 -4.15 -2.77
N LEU A 46 -7.93 -2.99 -2.28
CA LEU A 46 -6.51 -2.62 -2.38
C LEU A 46 -5.63 -3.63 -1.63
N SER A 47 -6.05 -4.07 -0.44
CA SER A 47 -5.33 -5.13 0.31
C SER A 47 -5.25 -6.43 -0.49
N ARG A 48 -6.35 -6.83 -1.15
CA ARG A 48 -6.40 -8.03 -1.99
C ARG A 48 -5.51 -7.91 -3.22
N GLN A 49 -5.52 -6.74 -3.88
CA GLN A 49 -4.68 -6.46 -5.04
C GLN A 49 -3.20 -6.49 -4.68
N ILE A 50 -2.81 -5.86 -3.56
CA ILE A 50 -1.43 -5.89 -3.07
C ILE A 50 -1.06 -7.32 -2.69
N ALA A 51 -1.82 -8.00 -1.84
CA ALA A 51 -1.47 -9.35 -1.37
C ALA A 51 -1.45 -10.41 -2.49
N GLY A 52 -2.31 -10.28 -3.50
CA GLY A 52 -2.40 -11.16 -4.65
C GLY A 52 -1.46 -10.81 -5.82
N HIS A 53 -0.61 -9.79 -5.66
CA HIS A 53 0.24 -9.32 -6.75
C HIS A 53 1.29 -10.38 -7.15
N PRO A 54 1.49 -10.66 -8.45
CA PRO A 54 2.43 -11.70 -8.92
C PRO A 54 3.88 -11.45 -8.51
N TYR A 55 4.25 -10.19 -8.21
CA TYR A 55 5.54 -9.82 -7.62
C TYR A 55 5.87 -10.64 -6.36
N TRP A 56 4.87 -10.96 -5.54
CA TRP A 56 5.07 -11.74 -4.31
C TRP A 56 5.28 -13.23 -4.55
N CYS A 57 4.89 -13.75 -5.71
CA CYS A 57 5.14 -15.14 -6.08
C CYS A 57 6.59 -15.36 -6.58
N GLY A 58 7.31 -14.27 -6.90
CA GLY A 58 8.70 -14.33 -7.30
C GLY A 58 9.67 -14.41 -6.12
N PRO A 59 10.97 -14.63 -6.39
CA PRO A 59 12.02 -14.65 -5.37
C PRO A 59 12.17 -13.32 -4.62
N SER A 60 11.72 -12.21 -5.20
CA SER A 60 11.69 -10.88 -4.58
C SER A 60 10.53 -10.70 -3.60
N GLY A 61 9.60 -11.66 -3.52
CA GLY A 61 8.38 -11.62 -2.72
C GLY A 61 8.56 -11.80 -1.21
N THR A 62 9.63 -11.25 -0.63
CA THR A 62 10.02 -11.50 0.75
C THR A 62 9.22 -10.64 1.75
N PRO A 63 9.17 -11.04 3.04
CA PRO A 63 8.63 -10.19 4.09
C PRO A 63 9.33 -8.83 4.20
N ALA A 64 10.63 -8.76 3.90
CA ALA A 64 11.40 -7.51 3.85
C ALA A 64 10.91 -6.59 2.74
N ALA A 65 10.68 -7.11 1.54
CA ALA A 65 10.14 -6.34 0.41
C ALA A 65 8.74 -5.77 0.71
N ARG A 66 7.91 -6.46 1.52
CA ARG A 66 6.63 -5.92 2.00
C ARG A 66 6.80 -4.74 2.95
N MET A 67 7.82 -4.78 3.81
CA MET A 67 8.12 -3.66 4.72
C MET A 67 8.64 -2.46 3.95
N GLU A 68 9.54 -2.67 2.99
CA GLU A 68 10.09 -1.61 2.14
C GLU A 68 9.02 -0.94 1.30
N LEU A 69 8.08 -1.71 0.72
CA LEU A 69 6.93 -1.15 -0.01
C LEU A 69 6.09 -0.23 0.88
N LYS A 70 5.84 -0.62 2.14
CA LYS A 70 5.09 0.20 3.11
C LYS A 70 5.84 1.48 3.45
N GLU A 71 7.14 1.40 3.68
CA GLU A 71 7.99 2.56 3.96
C GLU A 71 8.07 3.51 2.76
N LEU A 72 8.18 2.97 1.54
CA LEU A 72 8.15 3.76 0.31
C LEU A 72 6.82 4.50 0.17
N ALA A 73 5.69 3.78 0.22
CA ALA A 73 4.37 4.39 0.09
C ALA A 73 4.06 5.40 1.21
N ARG A 74 4.57 5.17 2.43
CA ARG A 74 4.45 6.14 3.53
C ARG A 74 5.19 7.44 3.21
N ARG A 75 6.38 7.37 2.61
CA ARG A 75 7.14 8.56 2.16
C ARG A 75 6.47 9.30 1.01
N GLU A 76 5.69 8.62 0.19
CA GLU A 76 4.94 9.23 -0.92
C GLU A 76 3.63 9.91 -0.46
N VAL A 77 3.07 9.50 0.68
CA VAL A 77 1.84 10.06 1.24
C VAL A 77 2.10 11.20 2.24
N GLY A 78 3.24 11.16 2.96
CA GLY A 78 3.65 12.18 3.93
C GLY A 78 4.41 13.33 3.30
#